data_AF-A0A9X4KIE7-F1
#
_entry.id   AF-A0A9X4KIE7-F1
#
_cell.length_a   1.000
_cell.length_b   1.000
_cell.length_c   1.000
_cell.angle_alpha   90.00
_cell.angle_beta   90.00
_cell.angle_gamma   90.00
#
_symmetry.space_group_name_H-M   'P 1'
#
loop_
_entity.id
_entity.type
_entity.pdbx_description
1 polymer ?
#
loop_
_entity_poly.entity_id
_entity_poly.type
_entity_poly.pdbx_seq_one_letter_code
_entity_poly.pdbx_strand_id
1 'polypeptide(L)'
;MSDGGGGILLTPLAGYYDGSTSKSTAWDPNFIPTNIMSGKTIFGLTGTAIQGKRYAAGTASTHTSVIFTRIDGTLQNMAKLDVTGLNFTPRAVIIYDQNGYFCTALQTDAPVYSGNQVFLASGTYMLLISPASVFAGGFSLPVSQWDILYYWYAFE
;
A
#
# COMPACT_ATOMS: atom_id res chain seq x y z
N MET A 1 7.79 22.09 -29.35
CA MET A 1 8.66 20.89 -29.37
C MET A 1 9.39 20.82 -28.03
N SER A 2 9.64 19.63 -27.47
CA SER A 2 10.52 19.49 -26.30
C SER A 2 11.97 19.63 -26.75
N ASP A 3 12.79 20.37 -26.02
CA ASP A 3 14.22 20.56 -26.32
C ASP A 3 15.10 19.38 -25.90
N GLY A 4 14.54 18.35 -25.26
CA GLY A 4 15.28 17.21 -24.71
C GLY A 4 15.96 17.49 -23.36
N GLY A 5 15.95 18.73 -22.88
CA GLY A 5 16.42 19.17 -21.56
C GLY A 5 15.30 19.49 -20.57
N GLY A 6 14.03 19.38 -20.98
CA GLY A 6 12.84 19.65 -20.16
C GLY A 6 12.15 20.98 -20.47
N GLY A 7 12.68 21.77 -21.42
CA GLY A 7 12.05 22.97 -21.93
C GLY A 7 10.95 22.65 -22.96
N ILE A 8 9.81 23.33 -22.84
CA ILE A 8 8.77 23.35 -23.85
C ILE A 8 8.87 24.67 -24.62
N LEU A 9 9.13 24.57 -25.92
CA LEU A 9 9.22 25.71 -26.82
C LEU A 9 7.86 25.92 -27.50
N LEU A 10 7.27 27.10 -27.29
CA LEU A 10 6.09 27.60 -27.99
C LEU A 10 6.51 28.82 -28.82
N THR A 11 6.30 28.77 -30.13
CA THR A 11 6.63 29.86 -31.05
C THR A 11 5.38 30.24 -31.83
N PRO A 12 4.76 31.40 -31.56
CA PRO A 12 3.67 31.89 -32.40
C PRO A 12 4.20 32.38 -33.75
N LEU A 13 3.30 32.48 -34.75
CA LEU A 13 3.64 33.11 -36.02
C LEU A 13 3.99 34.60 -35.82
N ALA A 14 4.94 35.08 -36.62
CA ALA A 14 5.33 36.49 -36.62
C ALA A 14 4.10 37.38 -36.92
N GLY A 15 3.94 38.44 -36.14
CA GLY A 15 2.82 39.40 -36.28
C GLY A 15 1.55 39.04 -35.51
N TYR A 16 1.45 37.87 -34.88
CA TYR A 16 0.25 37.48 -34.11
C TYR A 16 0.21 38.04 -32.69
N TYR A 17 1.37 38.23 -32.04
CA TYR A 17 1.46 38.69 -30.66
C TYR A 17 2.61 39.67 -30.46
N ASP A 18 2.39 40.71 -29.64
CA ASP A 18 3.34 41.79 -29.34
C ASP A 18 4.22 41.51 -28.10
N GLY A 19 4.02 40.36 -27.46
CA GLY A 19 4.70 39.99 -26.23
C GLY A 19 4.34 40.83 -24.99
N SER A 20 3.39 41.77 -25.10
CA SER A 20 3.05 42.72 -24.03
C SER A 20 1.71 42.39 -23.33
N THR A 21 0.71 41.96 -24.11
CA THR A 21 -0.64 41.63 -23.60
C THR A 21 -1.12 40.25 -24.03
N SER A 22 -0.47 39.70 -25.03
CA SER A 22 -0.89 38.50 -25.71
C SER A 22 -0.15 37.25 -25.22
N LYS A 23 -0.90 36.25 -24.76
CA LYS A 23 -0.34 34.97 -24.29
C LYS A 23 -0.56 33.87 -25.32
N SER A 24 0.51 33.16 -25.67
CA SER A 24 0.40 31.86 -26.33
C SER A 24 0.14 30.81 -25.26
N THR A 25 -1.06 30.21 -25.27
CA THR A 25 -1.45 29.21 -24.29
C THR A 25 -1.34 27.83 -24.91
N ALA A 26 -0.56 26.93 -24.28
CA ALA A 26 -0.67 25.51 -24.51
C ALA A 26 -1.67 24.95 -23.50
N TRP A 27 -2.76 24.35 -23.98
CA TRP A 27 -3.75 23.70 -23.15
C TRP A 27 -3.67 22.20 -23.35
N ASP A 28 -3.46 21.48 -22.25
CA ASP A 28 -3.53 20.03 -22.20
C ASP A 28 -4.41 19.64 -21.01
N PRO A 29 -5.55 18.98 -21.21
CA PRO A 29 -6.42 18.56 -20.11
C PRO A 29 -5.73 17.57 -19.16
N ASN A 30 -4.63 16.93 -19.58
CA ASN A 30 -3.85 16.03 -18.76
C ASN A 30 -2.79 16.75 -17.91
N PHE A 31 -2.60 18.07 -18.06
CA PHE A 31 -1.74 18.87 -17.19
C PHE A 31 -2.46 19.18 -15.86
N ILE A 32 -2.71 18.12 -15.09
CA ILE A 32 -3.36 18.13 -13.79
C ILE A 32 -2.49 17.41 -12.76
N PRO A 33 -2.58 17.74 -11.46
CA PRO A 33 -1.72 17.16 -10.42
C PRO A 33 -1.71 15.62 -10.40
N THR A 34 -2.86 14.99 -10.64
CA THR A 34 -3.04 13.53 -10.58
C THR A 34 -2.32 12.77 -11.70
N ASN A 35 -1.82 13.45 -12.72
CA ASN A 35 -1.02 12.85 -13.80
C ASN A 35 0.49 13.07 -13.62
N ILE A 36 0.89 13.88 -12.63
CA ILE A 36 2.28 14.19 -12.34
C ILE A 36 2.67 13.42 -11.07
N MET A 37 3.83 12.76 -11.11
CA MET A 37 4.36 11.97 -9.99
C MET A 37 4.46 12.80 -8.71
N SER A 38 4.00 12.24 -7.58
CA SER A 38 4.16 12.85 -6.27
C SER A 38 5.62 13.19 -5.97
N GLY A 39 5.86 14.37 -5.40
CA GLY A 39 7.20 14.90 -5.15
C GLY A 39 7.92 15.46 -6.39
N LYS A 40 7.29 15.45 -7.57
CA LYS A 40 7.76 16.16 -8.76
C LYS A 40 6.91 17.40 -9.00
N THR A 41 7.53 18.41 -9.60
CA THR A 41 6.89 19.65 -10.01
C THR A 41 7.19 19.87 -11.49
N ILE A 42 6.15 20.15 -12.28
CA ILE A 42 6.27 20.48 -13.70
C ILE A 42 5.60 21.84 -13.90
N PHE A 43 6.37 22.85 -14.33
CA PHE A 43 5.91 24.23 -14.52
C PHE A 43 5.12 24.83 -13.34
N GLY A 44 5.55 24.54 -12.10
CA GLY A 44 4.90 25.01 -10.88
C GLY A 44 3.69 24.21 -10.42
N LEU A 45 3.23 23.24 -11.22
CA LEU A 45 2.19 22.29 -10.81
C LEU A 45 2.83 21.10 -10.09
N THR A 46 2.52 20.95 -8.80
CA THR A 46 3.00 19.83 -7.98
C THR A 46 2.17 18.58 -8.26
N GLY A 47 2.85 17.47 -8.48
CA GLY A 47 2.21 16.18 -8.72
C GLY A 47 1.64 15.52 -7.47
N THR A 48 0.57 14.76 -7.67
CA THR A 48 -0.11 13.96 -6.64
C THR A 48 -0.29 12.49 -7.05
N ALA A 49 0.16 12.10 -8.24
CA ALA A 49 0.10 10.72 -8.70
C ALA A 49 1.01 9.83 -7.84
N ILE A 50 0.44 8.78 -7.26
CA ILE A 50 1.21 7.75 -6.56
C ILE A 50 1.63 6.70 -7.60
N GLN A 51 2.94 6.40 -7.70
CA GLN A 51 3.41 5.35 -8.59
C GLN A 51 3.16 3.98 -7.98
N GLY A 52 2.41 3.14 -8.68
CA GLY A 52 2.20 1.75 -8.28
C GLY A 52 1.26 1.59 -7.08
N LYS A 53 1.37 0.42 -6.43
CA LYS A 53 0.57 0.05 -5.26
C LYS A 53 1.03 0.83 -4.03
N ARG A 54 0.08 1.22 -3.18
CA ARG A 54 0.42 1.78 -1.87
C ARG A 54 1.07 0.72 -0.99
N TYR A 55 2.01 1.16 -0.17
CA TYR A 55 2.61 0.34 0.87
C TYR A 55 2.73 1.14 2.18
N ALA A 56 2.75 0.44 3.30
CA ALA A 56 3.09 0.98 4.60
C ALA A 56 3.85 -0.07 5.40
N ALA A 57 4.67 0.39 6.34
CA ALA A 57 5.39 -0.48 7.26
C ALA A 57 5.43 0.14 8.65
N GLY A 58 5.60 -0.69 9.67
CA GLY A 58 5.71 -0.21 11.04
C GLY A 58 5.94 -1.34 12.02
N THR A 59 5.72 -1.01 13.30
CA THR A 59 5.79 -1.96 14.40
C THR A 59 4.53 -1.89 15.24
N ALA A 60 4.13 -3.02 15.81
CA ALA A 60 3.03 -3.08 16.78
C ALA A 60 3.28 -4.23 17.75
N SER A 61 2.81 -4.09 18.99
CA SER A 61 2.90 -5.15 20.00
C SER A 61 1.57 -5.88 20.12
N THR A 62 1.62 -7.17 20.44
CA THR A 62 0.42 -7.93 20.82
C THR A 62 0.20 -7.89 22.31
N HIS A 63 -1.06 -7.93 22.75
CA HIS A 63 -1.42 -7.85 24.17
C HIS A 63 -2.45 -8.89 24.61
N THR A 64 -3.04 -9.64 23.65
CA THR A 64 -4.14 -10.56 23.93
C THR A 64 -4.09 -11.78 23.01
N SER A 65 -4.45 -12.94 23.56
CA SER A 65 -4.70 -14.16 22.78
C SER A 65 -6.17 -14.29 22.40
N VAL A 66 -6.43 -14.75 21.19
CA VAL A 66 -7.76 -14.95 20.59
C VAL A 66 -7.80 -16.34 19.97
N ILE A 67 -8.97 -16.97 20.01
CA ILE A 67 -9.21 -18.23 19.34
C ILE A 67 -9.47 -17.95 17.85
N PHE A 68 -8.59 -18.47 17.01
CA PHE A 68 -8.76 -18.48 15.57
C PHE A 68 -9.31 -19.82 15.10
N THR A 69 -10.14 -19.80 14.05
CA THR A 69 -10.61 -20.98 13.35
C THR A 69 -9.71 -21.25 12.15
N ARG A 70 -9.19 -22.47 12.06
CA ARG A 70 -8.46 -22.98 10.89
C ARG A 70 -9.42 -23.34 9.77
N ILE A 71 -8.89 -23.42 8.54
CA ILE A 71 -9.66 -23.83 7.37
C ILE A 71 -10.31 -25.23 7.52
N ASP A 72 -9.73 -26.10 8.33
CA ASP A 72 -10.23 -27.45 8.66
C ASP A 72 -11.26 -27.44 9.81
N GLY A 73 -11.66 -26.27 10.31
CA GLY A 73 -12.60 -26.09 11.41
C GLY A 73 -11.99 -26.23 12.81
N THR A 74 -10.70 -26.58 12.93
CA THR A 74 -10.06 -26.68 14.24
C THR A 74 -9.81 -25.30 14.85
N LEU A 75 -9.88 -25.22 16.18
CA LEU A 75 -9.67 -24.00 16.93
C LEU A 75 -8.21 -23.89 17.37
N GLN A 76 -7.62 -22.71 17.19
CA GLN A 76 -6.23 -22.42 17.53
C GLN A 76 -6.17 -21.16 18.39
N ASN A 77 -5.63 -21.26 19.60
CA ASN A 77 -5.37 -20.08 20.43
C ASN A 77 -4.06 -19.39 19.96
N MET A 78 -4.13 -18.11 19.58
CA MET A 78 -2.97 -17.33 19.10
C MET A 78 -3.05 -15.87 19.53
N ALA A 79 -1.92 -15.17 19.54
CA ALA A 79 -1.93 -13.72 19.67
C ALA A 79 -2.51 -13.06 18.40
N LYS A 80 -3.03 -11.85 18.55
CA LYS A 80 -3.60 -11.06 17.44
C LYS A 80 -2.92 -9.71 17.35
N LEU A 81 -2.49 -9.33 16.16
CA LEU A 81 -1.93 -8.01 15.85
C LEU A 81 -2.96 -7.18 15.10
N ASP A 82 -3.33 -6.04 15.69
CA ASP A 82 -4.24 -5.06 15.10
C ASP A 82 -3.45 -3.84 14.62
N VAL A 83 -3.61 -3.47 13.36
CA VAL A 83 -3.03 -2.26 12.77
C VAL A 83 -4.14 -1.47 12.09
N THR A 84 -4.23 -0.18 12.40
CA THR A 84 -5.24 0.76 11.87
C THR A 84 -4.57 2.05 11.39
N GLY A 85 -5.32 2.90 10.69
CA GLY A 85 -4.83 4.20 10.20
C GLY A 85 -4.11 4.17 8.85
N LEU A 86 -4.17 3.04 8.13
CA LEU A 86 -3.71 2.98 6.75
C LEU A 86 -4.65 3.80 5.86
N ASN A 87 -4.13 4.36 4.76
CA ASN A 87 -4.94 5.07 3.75
C ASN A 87 -5.28 4.18 2.54
N PHE A 88 -5.24 2.85 2.73
CA PHE A 88 -5.60 1.83 1.77
C PHE A 88 -6.10 0.57 2.49
N THR A 89 -6.75 -0.32 1.75
CA THR A 89 -7.09 -1.68 2.21
C THR A 89 -5.95 -2.61 1.81
N PRO A 90 -5.25 -3.27 2.75
CA PRO A 90 -4.19 -4.20 2.40
C PRO A 90 -4.73 -5.42 1.64
N ARG A 91 -3.99 -5.87 0.63
CA ARG A 91 -4.20 -7.13 -0.11
C ARG A 91 -3.06 -8.11 0.09
N ALA A 92 -1.89 -7.62 0.51
CA ALA A 92 -0.82 -8.46 1.04
C ALA A 92 -0.29 -7.87 2.34
N VAL A 93 -0.03 -8.73 3.32
CA VAL A 93 0.56 -8.35 4.62
C VAL A 93 1.64 -9.35 4.98
N ILE A 94 2.79 -8.87 5.45
CA ILE A 94 3.87 -9.67 6.01
C ILE A 94 4.13 -9.15 7.42
N ILE A 95 4.17 -10.03 8.40
CA ILE A 95 4.43 -9.74 9.81
C ILE A 95 5.54 -10.68 10.28
N TYR A 96 6.52 -10.20 11.03
CA TYR A 96 7.53 -11.04 11.66
C TYR A 96 7.97 -10.47 13.02
N ASP A 97 8.42 -11.34 13.92
CA ASP A 97 8.95 -10.94 15.21
C ASP A 97 10.33 -10.27 15.07
N GLN A 98 10.89 -9.76 16.17
CA GLN A 98 12.18 -9.08 16.16
C GLN A 98 13.35 -9.93 15.61
N ASN A 99 13.22 -11.25 15.65
CA ASN A 99 14.24 -12.18 15.18
C ASN A 99 13.99 -12.75 13.78
N GLY A 100 12.82 -12.47 13.18
CA GLY A 100 12.44 -12.96 11.85
C GLY A 100 12.00 -14.44 11.81
N TYR A 101 11.75 -15.08 12.96
CA TYR A 101 11.40 -16.50 13.04
C TYR A 101 9.89 -16.77 12.95
N PHE A 102 9.06 -15.85 13.45
CA PHE A 102 7.61 -16.04 13.50
C PHE A 102 6.92 -15.17 12.46
N CYS A 103 6.74 -15.71 11.25
CA CYS A 103 6.18 -14.96 10.14
C CYS A 103 4.68 -15.23 9.94
N THR A 104 3.91 -14.17 9.71
CA THR A 104 2.55 -14.24 9.16
C THR A 104 2.55 -13.58 7.81
N ALA A 105 2.06 -14.29 6.80
CA ALA A 105 1.86 -13.76 5.46
C ALA A 105 0.38 -13.90 5.08
N LEU A 106 -0.24 -12.85 4.60
CA LEU A 106 -1.57 -12.87 4.00
C LEU A 106 -1.43 -12.42 2.56
N GLN A 107 -2.16 -13.08 1.66
CA GLN A 107 -2.49 -12.53 0.36
C GLN A 107 -3.97 -12.81 0.04
N THR A 108 -4.76 -11.75 -0.17
CA THR A 108 -6.21 -11.89 -0.42
C THR A 108 -6.55 -12.36 -1.84
N ASP A 109 -5.61 -12.15 -2.78
CA ASP A 109 -5.84 -12.44 -4.20
C ASP A 109 -5.16 -13.74 -4.66
N ALA A 110 -4.57 -14.50 -3.73
CA ALA A 110 -3.88 -15.72 -4.08
C ALA A 110 -4.89 -16.79 -4.53
N PRO A 111 -4.73 -17.40 -5.72
CA PRO A 111 -5.57 -18.49 -6.19
C PRO A 111 -5.18 -19.78 -5.48
N VAL A 112 -5.52 -19.91 -4.19
CA VAL A 112 -5.26 -21.15 -3.44
C VAL A 112 -6.58 -21.58 -2.80
N TYR A 113 -7.19 -22.61 -3.39
CA TYR A 113 -8.27 -23.51 -2.96
C TYR A 113 -9.51 -23.03 -2.17
N SER A 114 -9.55 -21.88 -1.51
CA SER A 114 -10.77 -21.22 -1.00
C SER A 114 -10.44 -19.88 -0.30
N GLY A 115 -10.82 -18.76 -0.89
CA GLY A 115 -10.87 -17.44 -0.22
C GLY A 115 -9.55 -16.83 0.25
N ASN A 116 -9.64 -15.74 1.02
CA ASN A 116 -8.49 -15.02 1.60
C ASN A 116 -7.73 -15.95 2.56
N GLN A 117 -6.45 -16.24 2.29
CA GLN A 117 -5.64 -17.14 3.13
C GLN A 117 -4.58 -16.39 3.92
N VAL A 118 -4.54 -16.66 5.23
CA VAL A 118 -3.46 -16.27 6.14
C VAL A 118 -2.56 -17.47 6.35
N PHE A 119 -1.29 -17.34 5.99
CA PHE A 119 -0.23 -18.30 6.23
C PHE A 119 0.55 -17.88 7.46
N LEU A 120 0.61 -18.74 8.46
CA LEU A 120 1.61 -18.65 9.51
C LEU A 120 2.76 -19.58 9.15
N ALA A 121 3.97 -19.03 9.12
CA ALA A 121 5.21 -19.76 9.02
C ALA A 121 5.91 -19.73 10.38
N SER A 122 5.57 -20.69 11.23
CA SER A 122 6.31 -21.03 12.44
C SER A 122 6.69 -22.52 12.39
N GLY A 123 7.43 -22.91 11.37
CA GLY A 123 7.80 -24.32 11.09
C GLY A 123 6.64 -25.24 10.68
N THR A 124 5.38 -24.77 10.74
CA THR A 124 4.17 -25.47 10.28
C THR A 124 3.29 -24.48 9.55
N TYR A 125 2.84 -24.82 8.33
CA TYR A 125 1.90 -24.00 7.57
C TYR A 125 0.50 -24.13 8.19
N MET A 126 -0.05 -23.02 8.70
CA MET A 126 -1.41 -22.97 9.23
C MET A 126 -2.25 -21.95 8.47
N LEU A 127 -3.44 -22.37 8.04
CA LEU A 127 -4.44 -21.54 7.36
C LEU A 127 -5.51 -21.15 8.36
N LEU A 128 -5.56 -19.87 8.75
CA LEU A 128 -6.55 -19.32 9.68
C LEU A 128 -7.49 -18.38 8.93
N ILE A 129 -8.80 -18.53 9.19
CA ILE A 129 -9.86 -17.87 8.41
C ILE A 129 -10.74 -16.92 9.24
N SER A 130 -10.70 -17.01 10.57
CA SER A 130 -11.47 -16.13 11.46
C SER A 130 -10.83 -16.08 12.84
N PRO A 131 -10.82 -14.95 13.57
CA PRO A 131 -11.29 -13.62 13.16
C PRO A 131 -10.26 -12.83 12.32
N ALA A 132 -9.33 -13.52 11.66
CA ALA A 132 -8.33 -12.87 10.81
C ALA A 132 -8.98 -12.08 9.66
N SER A 133 -8.59 -10.83 9.47
CA SER A 133 -9.20 -9.95 8.48
C SER A 133 -8.29 -8.82 8.01
N VAL A 134 -8.55 -8.34 6.80
CA VAL A 134 -8.13 -7.02 6.32
C VAL A 134 -9.36 -6.17 6.11
N PHE A 135 -9.24 -4.87 6.32
CA PHE A 135 -10.34 -3.93 6.22
C PHE A 135 -9.86 -2.56 5.72
N ALA A 136 -10.81 -1.69 5.40
CA ALA A 136 -10.50 -0.34 4.99
C ALA A 136 -9.69 0.38 6.08
N GLY A 137 -8.43 0.67 5.77
CA GLY A 137 -7.51 1.35 6.66
C GLY A 137 -6.79 0.48 7.69
N GLY A 138 -6.77 -0.85 7.53
CA GLY A 138 -6.03 -1.70 8.47
C GLY A 138 -6.14 -3.20 8.25
N PHE A 139 -5.63 -3.94 9.25
CA PHE A 139 -5.70 -5.39 9.31
C PHE A 139 -5.71 -5.89 10.76
N SER A 140 -6.21 -7.11 10.94
CA SER A 140 -6.22 -7.85 12.19
C SER A 140 -5.80 -9.29 11.90
N LEU A 141 -4.57 -9.66 12.23
CA LEU A 141 -4.00 -10.94 11.82
C LEU A 141 -3.42 -11.72 13.02
N PRO A 142 -3.46 -13.06 12.98
CA PRO A 142 -2.86 -13.90 14.00
C PRO A 142 -1.34 -13.79 13.95
N VAL A 143 -0.68 -13.93 15.10
CA VAL A 143 0.77 -14.05 15.23
C VAL A 143 1.12 -15.05 16.35
N SER A 144 2.33 -15.62 16.31
CA SER A 144 2.67 -16.80 17.11
C SER A 144 2.87 -16.55 18.61
N GLN A 145 3.28 -15.35 19.01
CA GLN A 145 3.63 -15.01 20.39
C GLN A 145 2.89 -13.75 20.88
N TRP A 146 2.49 -13.77 22.16
CA TRP A 146 1.90 -12.64 22.88
C TRP A 146 2.99 -11.75 23.49
N ASP A 147 2.64 -10.50 23.80
CA ASP A 147 3.48 -9.52 24.54
C ASP A 147 4.88 -9.30 23.95
N ILE A 148 5.00 -9.40 22.63
CA ILE A 148 6.23 -9.04 21.90
C ILE A 148 5.94 -8.03 20.80
N LEU A 149 6.99 -7.35 20.36
CA LEU A 149 6.94 -6.45 19.20
C LEU A 149 7.02 -7.24 17.91
N TYR A 150 6.19 -6.88 16.95
CA TYR A 150 6.26 -7.33 15.57
C TYR A 150 6.57 -6.18 14.63
N TYR A 151 7.28 -6.50 13.56
CA TYR A 151 7.43 -5.66 12.38
C TYR A 151 6.41 -6.10 11.34
N TRP A 152 5.84 -5.15 10.62
CA TRP A 152 4.85 -5.43 9.58
C TRP A 152 5.06 -4.59 8.33
N TYR A 153 4.66 -5.17 7.21
CA TYR A 153 4.55 -4.54 5.89
C TYR A 153 3.16 -4.83 5.33
N ALA A 154 2.49 -3.80 4.83
CA ALA A 154 1.17 -3.91 4.19
C ALA A 154 1.22 -3.30 2.79
N PHE A 155 0.57 -3.97 1.84
CA PHE A 155 0.55 -3.61 0.41
C PHE A 155 -0.87 -3.67 -0.15
N GLU A 156 -1.23 -2.75 -1.05
CA GLU A 156 -2.50 -2.67 -1.80
C GLU A 156 -2.53 -3.53 -3.09
#